data_AF-A0A2H0ETP7-F1
#
_entry.id   AF-A0A2H0ETP7-F1
#
_cell.length_a   1.000
_cell.length_b   1.000
_cell.length_c   1.000
_cell.angle_alpha   90.00
_cell.angle_beta   90.00
_cell.angle_gamma   90.00
#
_symmetry.space_group_name_H-M   'P 1'
#
loop_
_entity.id
_entity.type
_entity.pdbx_description
1 polymer ?
#
loop_
_entity_poly.entity_id
_entity_poly.type
_entity_poly.pdbx_seq_one_letter_code
_entity_poly.pdbx_strand_id
1 'polypeptide(L)'
;MAFTIADGVVLLIVAVSALLAYARGLTRETLAIAGWVIAGMGAFFFAPLLEPLMREIPVVGDFLRSSCTLSILAAFAVAFAVGLIVLSIFTPLLSGVIRDSALGPFDRGLGFLFGVARGVALVAVLYMLYDLAVPSEQRIAAIDAAASSRVIVDAADLIRANAPDAMPQWLGARID
;
A
#
# COMPACT_ATOMS: atom_id res chain seq x y z
N MET A 1 -3.09 25.65 20.29
CA MET A 1 -2.86 24.71 19.17
C MET A 1 -2.13 25.48 18.08
N ALA A 2 -0.84 25.25 17.90
CA ALA A 2 -0.07 25.89 16.83
C ALA A 2 -0.14 24.98 15.61
N PHE A 3 -0.70 25.49 14.50
CA PHE A 3 -0.72 24.77 13.23
C PHE A 3 0.72 24.71 12.69
N THR A 4 1.27 23.51 12.52
CA THR A 4 2.64 23.33 12.04
C THR A 4 2.67 23.06 10.54
N ILE A 5 3.87 23.14 9.95
CA ILE A 5 4.07 22.76 8.54
C ILE A 5 3.68 21.30 8.30
N ALA A 6 3.87 20.43 9.31
CA ALA A 6 3.47 19.02 9.23
C ALA A 6 1.95 18.88 9.11
N ASP A 7 1.15 19.66 9.86
CA ASP A 7 -0.31 19.66 9.74
C ASP A 7 -0.76 20.06 8.32
N GLY A 8 -0.07 21.03 7.70
CA GLY A 8 -0.30 21.43 6.31
C GLY A 8 0.00 20.33 5.29
N VAL A 9 1.09 19.60 5.46
CA VAL A 9 1.45 18.46 4.60
C VAL A 9 0.45 17.31 4.76
N VAL A 10 0.05 17.00 5.99
CA VAL A 10 -0.97 15.98 6.26
C VAL A 10 -2.29 16.33 5.60
N LEU A 11 -2.76 17.58 5.75
CA LEU A 11 -3.97 18.06 5.08
C LEU A 11 -3.84 17.97 3.56
N LEU A 12 -2.68 18.31 2.99
CA LEU A 12 -2.44 18.20 1.56
C LEU A 12 -2.54 16.74 1.09
N ILE A 13 -1.92 15.80 1.78
CA ILE A 13 -1.95 14.37 1.43
C ILE A 13 -3.40 13.85 1.47
N VAL A 14 -4.13 14.15 2.55
CA VAL A 14 -5.51 13.72 2.72
C VAL A 14 -6.41 14.36 1.66
N ALA A 15 -6.27 15.67 1.41
CA ALA A 15 -7.05 16.38 0.41
C ALA A 15 -6.80 15.85 -1.00
N VAL A 16 -5.54 15.65 -1.39
CA VAL A 16 -5.19 15.08 -2.70
C VAL A 16 -5.74 13.66 -2.83
N SER A 17 -5.60 12.83 -1.80
CA SER A 17 -6.16 11.46 -1.79
C SER A 17 -7.67 11.48 -1.95
N ALA A 18 -8.38 12.34 -1.21
CA ALA A 18 -9.83 12.49 -1.29
C ALA A 18 -10.31 13.00 -2.65
N LEU A 19 -9.63 14.00 -3.22
CA LEU A 19 -9.96 14.55 -4.54
C LEU A 19 -9.71 13.54 -5.67
N LEU A 20 -8.58 12.82 -5.63
CA LEU A 20 -8.27 11.77 -6.60
C LEU A 20 -9.30 10.64 -6.53
N ALA A 21 -9.68 10.21 -5.33
CA ALA A 21 -10.68 9.16 -5.15
C ALA A 21 -12.09 9.61 -5.55
N TYR A 22 -12.45 10.87 -5.31
CA TYR A 22 -13.69 11.47 -5.82
C TYR A 22 -13.73 11.47 -7.36
N ALA A 23 -12.61 11.80 -8.02
CA ALA A 23 -12.52 11.81 -9.49
C ALA A 23 -12.60 10.41 -10.11
N ARG A 24 -12.11 9.38 -9.39
CA ARG A 24 -12.13 7.98 -9.84
C ARG A 24 -13.46 7.29 -9.53
N GLY A 25 -14.04 7.55 -8.35
CA GLY A 25 -15.21 6.86 -7.82
C GLY A 25 -14.84 5.64 -6.98
N LEU A 26 -15.66 5.28 -5.98
CA LEU A 26 -15.39 4.16 -5.07
C LEU A 26 -15.18 2.84 -5.84
N THR A 27 -16.00 2.59 -6.85
CA THR A 27 -15.97 1.32 -7.58
C THR A 27 -14.61 1.07 -8.23
N ARG A 28 -14.02 2.11 -8.84
CA ARG A 28 -12.67 1.98 -9.44
C ARG A 28 -11.62 1.70 -8.37
N GLU A 29 -11.73 2.32 -7.21
CA GLU A 29 -10.75 2.10 -6.15
C GLU A 29 -10.90 0.71 -5.52
N THR A 30 -12.12 0.22 -5.33
CA THR A 30 -12.36 -1.15 -4.86
C THR A 30 -11.85 -2.19 -5.87
N LEU A 31 -12.08 -1.98 -7.17
CA LEU A 31 -11.55 -2.86 -8.21
C LEU A 31 -10.02 -2.84 -8.27
N ALA A 32 -9.40 -1.67 -8.05
CA ALA A 32 -7.95 -1.56 -7.96
C ALA A 32 -7.42 -2.37 -6.77
N ILE A 33 -8.02 -2.25 -5.59
CA ILE A 33 -7.61 -3.00 -4.39
C ILE A 33 -7.80 -4.50 -4.60
N ALA A 34 -8.96 -4.91 -5.12
CA ALA A 34 -9.22 -6.30 -5.48
C ALA A 34 -8.19 -6.83 -6.48
N GLY A 35 -7.85 -6.03 -7.50
CA GLY A 35 -6.81 -6.37 -8.47
C GLY A 35 -5.44 -6.57 -7.83
N TRP A 36 -5.04 -5.70 -6.90
CA TRP A 36 -3.80 -5.88 -6.12
C TRP A 36 -3.82 -7.18 -5.29
N VAL A 37 -4.93 -7.48 -4.61
CA VAL A 37 -5.06 -8.72 -3.82
C VAL A 37 -5.02 -9.96 -4.71
N ILE A 38 -5.79 -9.98 -5.80
CA ILE A 38 -5.85 -11.11 -6.74
C ILE A 38 -4.49 -11.31 -7.41
N ALA A 39 -3.83 -10.24 -7.85
CA ALA A 39 -2.48 -10.32 -8.41
C ALA A 39 -1.48 -10.85 -7.38
N GLY A 40 -1.58 -10.42 -6.12
CA GLY A 40 -0.71 -10.87 -5.04
C GLY A 40 -0.88 -12.35 -4.75
N MET A 41 -2.13 -12.82 -4.66
CA MET A 41 -2.46 -14.24 -4.53
C MET A 41 -1.96 -15.05 -5.73
N GLY A 42 -2.22 -14.57 -6.95
CA GLY A 42 -1.72 -15.20 -8.16
C GLY A 42 -0.20 -15.30 -8.17
N ALA A 43 0.50 -14.21 -7.84
CA ALA A 43 1.95 -14.18 -7.73
C ALA A 43 2.48 -15.17 -6.70
N PHE A 44 1.81 -15.31 -5.55
CA PHE A 44 2.18 -16.30 -4.54
C PHE A 44 2.11 -17.74 -5.09
N PHE A 45 1.08 -18.07 -5.88
CA PHE A 45 0.95 -19.40 -6.50
C PHE A 45 1.89 -19.62 -7.70
N PHE A 46 2.14 -18.59 -8.50
CA PHE A 46 2.92 -18.71 -9.74
C PHE A 46 4.43 -18.45 -9.55
N ALA A 47 4.86 -17.81 -8.45
CA ALA A 47 6.28 -17.53 -8.19
C ALA A 47 7.17 -18.79 -8.24
N PRO A 48 6.81 -19.93 -7.62
CA PRO A 48 7.63 -21.14 -7.68
C PRO A 48 7.76 -21.71 -9.10
N LEU A 49 6.73 -21.51 -9.94
CA LEU A 49 6.75 -21.96 -11.33
C LEU A 49 7.65 -21.07 -12.21
N LEU A 50 7.73 -19.77 -11.90
CA LEU A 50 8.53 -18.80 -12.65
C LEU A 50 9.98 -18.70 -12.17
N GLU A 51 10.28 -19.09 -10.93
CA GLU A 51 11.63 -19.08 -10.36
C GLU A 51 12.72 -19.69 -11.27
N PRO A 52 12.54 -20.92 -11.83
CA PRO A 52 13.56 -21.50 -12.71
C PRO A 52 13.80 -20.64 -13.96
N LEU A 53 12.74 -20.08 -14.55
CA LEU A 53 12.84 -19.20 -15.72
C LEU A 53 13.60 -17.91 -15.40
N MET A 54 13.47 -17.36 -14.18
CA MET A 54 14.20 -16.15 -13.78
C MET A 54 15.71 -16.37 -13.67
N ARG A 55 16.14 -17.57 -13.30
CA ARG A 55 17.56 -17.93 -13.16
C ARG A 55 18.27 -18.09 -14.50
N GLU A 56 17.52 -18.29 -15.58
CA GLU A 56 18.04 -18.44 -16.94
C GLU A 56 18.20 -17.10 -17.68
N ILE A 57 17.71 -15.99 -17.12
CA ILE A 57 17.78 -14.67 -17.76
C ILE A 57 19.23 -14.18 -17.80
N PRO A 58 19.87 -13.99 -18.97
CA PRO A 58 21.30 -13.71 -19.05
C PRO A 58 21.74 -12.35 -18.48
N VAL A 59 20.81 -11.39 -18.28
CA VAL A 59 21.13 -10.05 -17.75
C VAL A 59 21.02 -9.98 -16.22
N VAL A 60 20.17 -10.81 -15.61
CA VAL A 60 19.82 -10.73 -14.18
C VAL A 60 20.08 -12.04 -13.43
N GLY A 61 20.16 -13.15 -14.17
CA GLY A 61 20.29 -14.51 -13.66
C GLY A 61 21.56 -14.74 -12.85
N ASP A 62 22.67 -14.08 -13.17
CA ASP A 62 23.90 -14.16 -12.38
C ASP A 62 23.74 -13.56 -10.97
N PHE A 63 23.03 -12.43 -10.87
CA PHE A 63 22.71 -11.83 -9.56
C PHE A 63 21.66 -12.65 -8.81
N LEU A 64 20.65 -13.19 -9.51
CA LEU A 64 19.58 -13.97 -8.90
C LEU A 64 20.01 -15.38 -8.49
N ARG A 65 21.01 -15.97 -9.16
CA ARG A 65 21.60 -17.27 -8.80
C ARG A 65 22.29 -17.25 -7.43
N SER A 66 22.77 -16.08 -7.00
CA SER A 66 23.54 -15.94 -5.75
C SER A 66 22.71 -16.17 -4.49
N SER A 67 21.38 -16.00 -4.55
CA SER A 67 20.48 -16.21 -3.41
C SER A 67 19.13 -16.76 -3.85
N CYS A 68 18.78 -17.93 -3.31
CA CYS A 68 17.48 -18.58 -3.52
C CYS A 68 16.32 -17.63 -3.20
N THR A 69 16.41 -16.93 -2.06
CA THR A 69 15.43 -15.94 -1.59
C THR A 69 15.26 -14.78 -2.56
N LEU A 70 16.36 -14.30 -3.16
CA LEU A 70 16.30 -13.21 -4.13
C LEU A 70 15.63 -13.66 -5.43
N SER A 71 15.90 -14.89 -5.88
CA SER A 71 15.31 -15.45 -7.10
C SER A 71 13.80 -15.67 -7.01
N ILE A 72 13.30 -16.21 -5.88
CA ILE A 72 11.86 -16.39 -5.67
C ILE A 72 11.14 -15.05 -5.50
N LEU A 73 11.77 -14.06 -4.86
CA LEU A 73 11.21 -12.72 -4.74
C LEU A 73 11.12 -12.02 -6.10
N ALA A 74 12.13 -12.18 -6.95
CA ALA A 74 12.10 -11.67 -8.32
C ALA A 74 11.00 -12.35 -9.14
N ALA A 75 10.86 -13.67 -9.05
CA ALA A 75 9.78 -14.40 -9.72
C ALA A 75 8.38 -13.96 -9.25
N PHE A 76 8.21 -13.74 -7.94
CA PHE A 76 7.00 -13.17 -7.37
C PHE A 76 6.73 -11.77 -7.93
N ALA A 77 7.72 -10.88 -7.94
CA ALA A 77 7.56 -9.52 -8.45
C ALA A 77 7.15 -9.52 -9.93
N VAL A 78 7.72 -10.40 -10.75
CA VAL A 78 7.35 -10.52 -12.17
C VAL A 78 5.94 -11.09 -12.33
N ALA A 79 5.58 -12.18 -11.65
CA ALA A 79 4.21 -12.71 -11.68
C ALA A 79 3.19 -11.65 -11.24
N PHE A 80 3.52 -10.91 -10.18
CA PHE A 80 2.69 -9.87 -9.63
C PHE A 80 2.47 -8.73 -10.63
N ALA A 81 3.55 -8.24 -11.26
CA ALA A 81 3.48 -7.20 -12.28
C ALA A 81 2.65 -7.65 -13.50
N VAL A 82 2.86 -8.87 -13.99
CA VAL A 82 2.07 -9.43 -15.10
C VAL A 82 0.60 -9.54 -14.71
N GLY A 83 0.30 -10.03 -13.50
CA GLY A 83 -1.07 -10.11 -12.98
C GLY A 83 -1.74 -8.74 -12.93
N LEU A 84 -1.05 -7.72 -12.41
CA LEU A 84 -1.55 -6.35 -12.38
C LEU A 84 -1.80 -5.80 -13.78
N ILE A 85 -0.91 -6.05 -14.75
CA ILE A 85 -1.10 -5.63 -16.14
C ILE A 85 -2.38 -6.25 -16.70
N VAL A 86 -2.54 -7.57 -16.58
CA VAL A 86 -3.73 -8.28 -17.05
C VAL A 86 -4.99 -7.71 -16.40
N LEU A 87 -5.02 -7.59 -15.07
CA LEU A 87 -6.17 -7.06 -14.33
C LEU A 87 -6.48 -5.60 -14.70
N SER A 88 -5.46 -4.77 -14.92
CA SER A 88 -5.62 -3.35 -15.27
C SER A 88 -6.33 -3.12 -16.60
N ILE A 89 -6.26 -4.08 -17.53
CA ILE A 89 -6.96 -4.04 -18.82
C ILE A 89 -8.48 -4.22 -18.62
N PHE A 90 -8.91 -4.99 -17.61
CA PHE A 90 -10.33 -5.25 -17.33
C PHE A 90 -11.00 -4.16 -16.49
N THR A 91 -10.23 -3.47 -15.64
CA THR A 91 -10.73 -2.38 -14.77
C THR A 91 -11.51 -1.26 -15.49
N PRO A 92 -11.06 -0.70 -16.63
CA PRO A 92 -11.81 0.35 -17.32
C PRO A 92 -13.14 -0.15 -17.90
N LEU A 93 -13.23 -1.43 -18.29
CA LEU A 93 -14.45 -2.01 -18.86
C LEU A 93 -15.57 -2.11 -17.84
N LEU A 94 -15.27 -2.59 -16.63
CA LEU A 94 -16.28 -2.75 -15.58
C LEU A 94 -16.70 -1.41 -14.96
N SER A 95 -15.79 -0.44 -14.93
CA SER A 95 -16.05 0.88 -14.37
C SER A 95 -16.79 1.85 -15.30
N GLY A 96 -16.93 1.53 -16.58
CA GLY A 96 -17.80 2.25 -17.50
C GLY A 96 -19.29 2.06 -17.17
N VAL A 97 -19.69 0.82 -16.87
CA VAL A 97 -21.08 0.40 -16.64
C VAL A 97 -21.74 1.15 -15.47
N ILE A 98 -20.99 1.43 -14.40
CA ILE A 98 -21.53 2.09 -13.20
C ILE A 98 -21.63 3.60 -13.39
N ARG A 99 -20.76 4.20 -14.21
CA ARG A 99 -20.75 5.65 -14.47
C ARG A 99 -21.97 6.13 -15.24
N ASP A 100 -22.55 5.28 -16.08
CA ASP A 100 -23.74 5.61 -16.88
C ASP A 100 -25.06 5.45 -16.11
N SER A 101 -24.99 5.04 -14.84
CA SER A 101 -26.16 4.88 -13.97
C SER A 101 -26.40 6.11 -13.09
N ALA A 102 -27.64 6.25 -12.57
CA ALA A 102 -28.01 7.28 -11.60
C ALA A 102 -27.20 7.24 -10.28
N LEU A 103 -26.42 6.16 -10.04
CA LEU A 103 -25.57 5.98 -8.87
C LEU A 103 -24.22 6.70 -8.98
N GLY A 104 -23.87 7.27 -10.13
CA GLY A 104 -22.58 7.95 -10.35
C GLY A 104 -22.21 9.00 -9.29
N PRO A 105 -23.10 9.91 -8.87
CA PRO A 105 -22.81 10.88 -7.81
C PRO A 105 -22.57 10.25 -6.44
N PHE A 106 -23.30 9.18 -6.11
CA PHE A 106 -23.11 8.42 -4.87
C PHE A 106 -21.77 7.68 -4.86
N ASP A 107 -21.38 7.07 -5.98
CA ASP A 107 -20.07 6.41 -6.15
C ASP A 107 -18.91 7.39 -5.94
N ARG A 108 -19.02 8.63 -6.43
CA ARG A 108 -18.02 9.68 -6.20
C ARG A 108 -17.99 10.14 -4.75
N GLY A 109 -19.15 10.31 -4.11
CA GLY A 109 -19.25 10.69 -2.70
C GLY A 109 -18.62 9.65 -1.77
N LEU A 110 -18.91 8.37 -1.99
CA LEU A 110 -18.26 7.28 -1.27
C LEU A 110 -16.76 7.19 -1.61
N GLY A 111 -16.38 7.46 -2.86
CA GLY A 111 -14.98 7.57 -3.28
C GLY A 111 -14.23 8.64 -2.49
N PHE A 112 -14.83 9.81 -2.26
CA PHE A 112 -14.24 10.85 -1.40
C PHE A 112 -14.00 10.35 0.02
N LEU A 113 -15.00 9.74 0.67
CA LEU A 113 -14.87 9.21 2.03
C LEU A 113 -13.76 8.14 2.11
N PHE A 114 -13.73 7.23 1.14
CA PHE A 114 -12.66 6.25 1.01
C PHE A 114 -11.28 6.92 0.83
N GLY A 115 -11.19 7.95 0.00
CA GLY A 115 -9.96 8.71 -0.22
C GLY A 115 -9.46 9.44 1.03
N VAL A 116 -10.36 9.98 1.86
CA VAL A 116 -10.01 10.55 3.17
C VAL A 116 -9.45 9.45 4.07
N ALA A 117 -10.15 8.33 4.22
CA ALA A 117 -9.71 7.21 5.07
C ALA A 117 -8.34 6.69 4.63
N ARG A 118 -8.12 6.49 3.33
CA ARG A 118 -6.83 6.10 2.75
C ARG A 118 -5.75 7.15 3.00
N GLY A 119 -6.06 8.43 2.85
CA GLY A 119 -5.11 9.52 3.09
C GLY A 119 -4.63 9.52 4.54
N VAL A 120 -5.55 9.35 5.49
CA VAL A 120 -5.22 9.21 6.93
C VAL A 120 -4.37 7.96 7.17
N ALA A 121 -4.73 6.82 6.60
CA ALA A 121 -3.95 5.59 6.73
C ALA A 121 -2.52 5.74 6.18
N LEU A 122 -2.36 6.38 5.02
CA LEU A 122 -1.04 6.66 4.42
C LEU A 122 -0.18 7.54 5.34
N VAL A 123 -0.76 8.61 5.88
CA VAL A 123 -0.06 9.48 6.83
C VAL A 123 0.33 8.72 8.10
N ALA A 124 -0.54 7.86 8.61
CA ALA A 124 -0.24 7.03 9.77
C ALA A 124 0.93 6.07 9.53
N VAL A 125 0.96 5.41 8.38
CA VAL A 125 2.10 4.55 7.97
C VAL A 125 3.38 5.38 7.83
N LEU A 126 3.33 6.55 7.20
CA LEU A 126 4.51 7.43 7.07
C LEU A 126 5.05 7.86 8.43
N TYR A 127 4.18 8.20 9.38
CA TYR A 127 4.59 8.52 10.74
C TYR A 127 5.18 7.30 11.47
N MET A 128 4.60 6.11 11.31
CA MET A 128 5.15 4.87 11.88
C MET A 128 6.54 4.57 11.32
N LEU A 129 6.74 4.74 10.01
CA LEU A 129 8.05 4.57 9.37
C LEU A 129 9.05 5.62 9.87
N TYR A 130 8.60 6.87 10.07
CA TYR A 130 9.43 7.92 10.65
C TYR A 130 9.82 7.61 12.10
N ASP A 131 8.88 7.15 12.92
CA ASP A 131 9.10 6.72 14.31
C ASP A 131 10.12 5.57 14.39
N LEU A 132 10.05 4.62 13.46
CA LEU A 132 10.94 3.46 13.38
C LEU A 132 12.32 3.80 12.81
N ALA A 133 12.40 4.66 11.80
CA ALA A 133 13.64 4.95 11.08
C ALA A 133 14.45 6.09 11.70
N VAL A 134 13.83 6.99 12.47
CA VAL A 134 14.48 8.20 13.01
C VAL A 134 14.62 8.11 14.54
N PRO A 135 15.86 8.05 15.06
CA PRO A 135 16.15 8.09 16.50
C PRO A 135 15.52 9.32 17.16
N SER A 136 15.07 9.19 18.41
CA SER A 136 14.35 10.23 19.16
C SER A 136 15.11 11.57 19.25
N GLU A 137 16.44 11.52 19.28
CA GLU A 137 17.33 12.69 19.33
C GLU A 137 17.44 13.49 18.01
N GLN A 138 17.00 12.91 16.89
CA GLN A 138 17.04 13.54 15.55
C GLN A 138 15.63 13.92 15.04
N ARG A 139 14.60 13.82 15.90
CA ARG A 139 13.23 14.10 15.49
C ARG A 139 12.98 15.59 15.30
N ILE A 140 12.31 15.92 14.21
CA ILE A 140 11.87 17.26 13.85
C ILE A 140 10.71 17.67 14.77
N ALA A 141 10.95 18.67 15.63
CA ALA A 141 9.97 19.18 16.60
C ALA A 141 8.61 19.60 15.98
N ALA A 142 8.60 20.01 14.70
CA ALA A 142 7.38 20.37 13.99
C ALA A 142 6.43 19.19 13.71
N ILE A 143 6.96 17.95 13.66
CA ILE A 143 6.20 16.71 13.47
C ILE A 143 5.62 16.24 14.80
N ASP A 144 6.44 16.27 15.87
CA ASP A 144 6.02 15.82 17.21
C ASP A 144 4.97 16.76 17.84
N ALA A 145 5.06 18.07 17.55
CA ALA A 145 4.11 19.08 18.01
C ALA A 145 2.81 19.17 17.18
N ALA A 146 2.71 18.44 16.07
CA ALA A 146 1.57 18.51 15.15
C ALA A 146 0.27 18.01 15.82
N ALA A 147 -0.86 18.63 15.53
CA ALA A 147 -2.15 18.17 16.06
C ALA A 147 -2.54 16.79 15.48
N SER A 148 -2.09 16.51 14.26
CA SER A 148 -2.28 15.22 13.60
C SER A 148 -1.54 14.07 14.29
N SER A 149 -0.45 14.33 15.03
CA SER A 149 0.34 13.27 15.67
C SER A 149 -0.48 12.49 16.70
N ARG A 150 -1.43 13.12 17.40
CA ARG A 150 -2.28 12.46 18.40
C ARG A 150 -3.19 11.39 17.79
N VAL A 151 -3.92 11.76 16.73
CA VAL A 151 -4.82 10.83 16.02
C VAL A 151 -4.03 9.68 15.38
N ILE A 152 -2.82 9.97 14.92
CA ILE A 152 -1.93 8.98 14.32
C ILE A 152 -1.33 8.04 15.38
N VAL A 153 -0.93 8.57 16.54
CA VAL A 153 -0.45 7.77 17.68
C VAL A 153 -1.58 6.88 18.19
N ASP A 154 -2.80 7.41 18.35
CA ASP A 154 -3.95 6.59 18.77
C ASP A 154 -4.24 5.45 17.77
N ALA A 155 -4.17 5.73 16.47
CA ALA A 155 -4.32 4.71 15.42
C ALA A 155 -3.15 3.70 15.43
N ALA A 156 -1.92 4.16 15.64
CA ALA A 156 -0.74 3.31 15.72
C ALA A 156 -0.79 2.42 16.97
N ASP A 157 -1.27 2.94 18.10
CA ASP A 157 -1.43 2.21 19.36
C ASP A 157 -2.51 1.15 19.25
N LEU A 158 -3.62 1.42 18.53
CA LEU A 158 -4.61 0.39 18.18
C LEU A 158 -4.01 -0.74 17.33
N ILE A 159 -3.14 -0.40 16.37
CA ILE A 159 -2.45 -1.40 15.56
C ILE A 159 -1.44 -2.17 16.40
N ARG A 160 -0.66 -1.51 17.26
CA ARG A 160 0.31 -2.17 18.18
C ARG A 160 -0.39 -3.06 19.19
N ALA A 161 -1.52 -2.64 19.75
CA ALA A 161 -2.30 -3.42 20.71
C ALA A 161 -2.91 -4.70 20.10
N ASN A 162 -3.09 -4.72 18.78
CA ASN A 162 -3.56 -5.90 18.05
C ASN A 162 -2.43 -6.59 17.25
N ALA A 163 -1.20 -6.07 17.34
CA ALA A 163 -0.05 -6.69 16.72
C ALA A 163 0.33 -7.94 17.53
N PRO A 164 0.68 -9.07 16.90
CA PRO A 164 1.16 -10.23 17.62
C PRO A 164 2.43 -9.88 18.42
N ASP A 165 2.42 -10.13 19.74
CA ASP A 165 3.54 -9.84 20.65
C ASP A 165 4.83 -10.59 20.29
N ALA A 166 4.73 -11.65 19.50
CA ALA A 166 5.85 -12.47 19.05
C ALA A 166 5.85 -12.58 17.53
N MET A 167 7.02 -12.33 16.95
CA MET A 167 7.29 -12.67 15.56
C MET A 167 7.03 -14.18 15.38
N PRO A 168 6.12 -14.58 14.48
CA PRO A 168 5.75 -15.98 14.36
C PRO A 168 6.98 -16.85 14.04
N GLN A 169 7.07 -18.03 14.66
CA GLN A 169 8.23 -18.92 14.55
C GLN A 169 8.57 -19.31 13.10
N TRP A 170 7.57 -19.32 12.20
CA TRP A 170 7.76 -19.60 10.77
C TRP A 170 8.49 -18.49 10.01
N LEU A 171 8.52 -17.26 10.54
CA LEU A 171 9.21 -16.10 9.98
C LEU A 171 10.66 -16.05 10.47
N GLY A 172 10.91 -16.36 11.75
CA GLY A 172 12.27 -16.44 12.31
C GLY A 172 13.14 -17.51 11.63
N ALA A 173 12.57 -18.68 11.34
CA ALA A 173 13.28 -19.77 10.66
C ALA A 173 13.69 -19.50 9.20
N ARG A 174 13.33 -18.34 8.62
CA ARG A 174 13.66 -17.97 7.23
C ARG A 174 14.62 -16.79 7.09
N ILE A 175 14.94 -16.10 8.19
CA ILE A 175 15.76 -14.88 8.18
C ILE A 175 17.17 -15.15 8.74
N ASP A 176 17.41 -16.38 9.22
CA ASP A 176 18.72 -16.90 9.67
C ASP A 176 19.41 -17.74 8.59
#